data_AF-G7WHJ7-F1
#
_entry.id   AF-G7WHJ7-F1
#
_cell.length_a   1.000
_cell.length_b   1.000
_cell.length_c   1.000
_cell.angle_alpha   90.00
_cell.angle_beta   90.00
_cell.angle_gamma   90.00
#
_symmetry.space_group_name_H-M   'P 1'
#
loop_
_entity.id
_entity.type
_entity.pdbx_description
1 polymer ?
#
loop_
_entity_poly.entity_id
_entity_poly.type
_entity_poly.pdbx_seq_one_letter_code
_entity_poly.pdbx_strand_id
1 'polypeptide(L)'
;MILTTSATIAIQCSQCGELEFHALSLFAFSRQGRKNLHCSCGHQLMSVTSRDRRQFNIAYACAYCGETHYLRLNHHAIWGKEALPLSCPDVGASVGYIGPKQKVTHACREREKSIGELALELGYEEEFENPEAMLKVLDYLHCLARQGDLGCACGNRQLTFELLPDRVELYCECCEAVGVIYADSPDNAHQIERINSIYLEENKTWLINSPLRGQHVSRTIEEEKKWR
;
A
#
# COMPACT_ATOMS: atom_id res chain seq x y z
N MET A 1 -33.86 18.37 9.19
CA MET A 1 -32.92 17.70 8.26
C MET A 1 -31.60 18.47 8.30
N ILE A 2 -30.55 17.87 8.86
CA ILE A 2 -29.22 18.51 8.92
C ILE A 2 -28.52 18.21 7.60
N LEU A 3 -28.19 19.25 6.83
CA LEU A 3 -27.40 19.11 5.61
C LEU A 3 -25.93 19.08 5.99
N THR A 4 -25.23 18.01 5.61
CA THR A 4 -23.77 17.94 5.73
C THR A 4 -23.17 18.97 4.79
N THR A 5 -22.45 19.95 5.35
CA THR A 5 -21.87 21.07 4.59
C THR A 5 -20.34 21.10 4.65
N SER A 6 -19.73 20.12 5.31
CA SER A 6 -18.29 19.90 5.31
C SER A 6 -17.96 18.56 4.66
N ALA A 7 -16.98 18.59 3.78
CA ALA A 7 -16.30 17.43 3.22
C ALA A 7 -14.81 17.53 3.57
N THR A 8 -14.11 16.43 3.44
CA THR A 8 -12.65 16.34 3.55
C THR A 8 -12.10 15.93 2.20
N ILE A 9 -10.96 16.51 1.83
CA ILE A 9 -10.16 16.11 0.69
C ILE A 9 -8.84 15.62 1.25
N ALA A 10 -8.44 14.41 0.85
CA ALA A 10 -7.09 13.91 1.04
C ALA A 10 -6.44 13.78 -0.33
N ILE A 11 -5.27 14.37 -0.56
CA ILE A 11 -4.60 14.30 -1.87
C ILE A 11 -3.09 14.31 -1.71
N GLN A 12 -2.44 13.42 -2.44
CA GLN A 12 -0.98 13.33 -2.47
C GLN A 12 -0.39 14.46 -3.30
N CYS A 13 0.60 15.16 -2.75
CA CYS A 13 1.28 16.24 -3.46
C CYS A 13 2.20 15.70 -4.56
N SER A 14 2.04 16.20 -5.79
CA SER A 14 2.91 15.89 -6.92
C SER A 14 4.33 16.45 -6.78
N GLN A 15 4.56 17.42 -5.87
CA GLN A 15 5.87 18.04 -5.68
C GLN A 15 6.66 17.45 -4.51
N CYS A 16 6.06 17.30 -3.33
CA CYS A 16 6.76 16.77 -2.14
C CYS A 16 6.34 15.34 -1.76
N GLY A 17 5.32 14.77 -2.39
CA GLY A 17 4.83 13.42 -2.10
C GLY A 17 3.95 13.27 -0.86
N GLU A 18 3.84 14.30 -0.01
CA GLU A 18 3.07 14.28 1.23
C GLU A 18 1.56 14.16 0.98
N LEU A 19 0.85 13.41 1.85
CA LEU A 19 -0.61 13.31 1.80
C LEU A 19 -1.26 14.42 2.65
N GLU A 20 -1.93 15.36 2.00
CA GLU A 20 -2.52 16.53 2.67
C GLU A 20 -4.02 16.38 2.87
N PHE A 21 -4.50 16.77 4.05
CA PHE A 21 -5.93 16.76 4.41
C PHE A 21 -6.49 18.17 4.50
N HIS A 22 -7.52 18.46 3.70
CA HIS A 22 -8.19 19.76 3.67
C HIS A 22 -9.68 19.64 3.92
N ALA A 23 -10.22 20.53 4.76
CA ALA A 23 -11.65 20.70 4.91
C ALA A 23 -12.22 21.53 3.74
N LEU A 24 -13.29 21.02 3.12
CA LEU A 24 -14.05 21.71 2.10
C LEU A 24 -15.47 22.01 2.59
N SER A 25 -15.74 23.28 2.87
CA SER A 25 -17.10 23.72 3.21
C SER A 25 -17.88 24.15 1.98
N LEU A 26 -19.16 23.76 1.89
CA LEU A 26 -20.08 24.22 0.86
C LEU A 26 -20.22 25.76 0.85
N PHE A 27 -20.03 26.41 2.01
CA PHE A 27 -20.13 27.85 2.15
C PHE A 27 -18.97 28.62 1.49
N ALA A 28 -17.85 27.95 1.20
CA ALA A 28 -16.71 28.55 0.49
C ALA A 28 -17.07 29.05 -0.92
N PHE A 29 -18.18 28.57 -1.49
CA PHE A 29 -18.61 28.89 -2.85
C PHE A 29 -19.67 29.99 -2.94
N SER A 30 -19.98 30.66 -1.83
CA SER A 30 -21.04 31.68 -1.77
C SER A 30 -20.68 33.04 -2.41
N ARG A 31 -19.39 33.44 -2.41
CA ARG A 31 -18.92 34.71 -2.99
C ARG A 31 -18.03 34.52 -4.22
N GLN A 32 -16.91 33.83 -4.06
CA GLN A 32 -15.90 33.72 -5.12
C GLN A 32 -16.15 32.54 -6.08
N GLY A 33 -17.04 31.62 -5.72
CA GLY A 33 -17.33 30.43 -6.51
C GLY A 33 -16.11 29.54 -6.80
N ARG A 34 -15.00 29.74 -6.06
CA ARG A 34 -13.73 29.03 -6.23
C ARG A 34 -13.06 28.83 -4.87
N LYS A 35 -12.44 27.67 -4.71
CA LYS A 35 -11.57 27.34 -3.59
C LYS A 35 -10.31 26.66 -4.14
N ASN A 36 -9.15 27.25 -3.86
CA ASN A 36 -7.86 26.64 -4.16
C ASN A 36 -7.28 26.02 -2.89
N LEU A 37 -6.67 24.85 -3.04
CA LEU A 37 -6.01 24.08 -2.00
C LEU A 37 -4.54 23.97 -2.36
N HIS A 38 -3.69 24.20 -1.36
CA HIS A 38 -2.25 24.17 -1.50
C HIS A 38 -1.68 23.26 -0.43
N CYS A 39 -0.62 22.55 -0.80
CA CYS A 39 0.19 21.78 0.13
C CYS A 39 0.97 22.72 1.06
N SER A 40 1.38 22.22 2.21
CA SER A 40 2.35 22.87 3.09
C SER A 40 3.66 23.28 2.39
N CYS A 41 4.06 22.57 1.31
CA CYS A 41 5.21 22.96 0.48
C CYS A 41 4.95 24.16 -0.47
N GLY A 42 3.70 24.66 -0.52
CA GLY A 42 3.28 25.76 -1.39
C GLY A 42 2.73 25.34 -2.76
N HIS A 43 2.86 24.06 -3.15
CA HIS A 43 2.32 23.56 -4.42
C HIS A 43 0.79 23.60 -4.44
N GLN A 44 0.18 24.00 -5.56
CA GLN A 44 -1.27 23.95 -5.72
C GLN A 44 -1.72 22.50 -5.97
N LEU A 45 -2.49 21.96 -5.03
CA LEU A 45 -2.98 20.57 -5.10
C LEU A 45 -4.25 20.46 -5.95
N MET A 46 -5.18 21.38 -5.73
CA MET A 46 -6.51 21.30 -6.30
C MET A 46 -7.17 22.67 -6.37
N SER A 47 -7.99 22.88 -7.39
CA SER A 47 -8.98 23.94 -7.44
C SER A 47 -10.38 23.37 -7.60
N VAL A 48 -11.31 23.86 -6.80
CA VAL A 48 -12.73 23.52 -6.88
C VAL A 48 -13.48 24.79 -7.26
N THR A 49 -14.38 24.71 -8.23
CA THR A 49 -15.20 25.84 -8.66
C THR A 49 -16.66 25.46 -8.76
N SER A 50 -17.55 26.35 -8.35
CA SER A 50 -19.00 26.19 -8.48
C SER A 50 -19.68 27.56 -8.56
N ARG A 51 -20.66 27.68 -9.45
CA ARG A 51 -21.49 28.90 -9.60
C ARG A 51 -22.84 28.78 -8.91
N ASP A 52 -23.40 27.58 -8.85
CA ASP A 52 -24.77 27.31 -8.40
C ASP A 52 -24.85 26.45 -7.13
N ARG A 53 -23.69 26.02 -6.60
CA ARG A 53 -23.56 25.08 -5.47
C ARG A 53 -24.23 23.73 -5.71
N ARG A 54 -24.58 23.40 -6.96
CA ARG A 54 -25.13 22.10 -7.36
C ARG A 54 -24.11 21.31 -8.16
N GLN A 55 -23.35 22.00 -9.02
CA GLN A 55 -22.29 21.42 -9.85
C GLN A 55 -20.95 22.04 -9.48
N PHE A 56 -19.94 21.18 -9.37
CA PHE A 56 -18.59 21.51 -8.96
C PHE A 56 -17.62 21.01 -10.03
N ASN A 57 -16.82 21.90 -10.60
CA ASN A 57 -15.69 21.51 -11.44
C ASN A 57 -14.45 21.48 -10.55
N ILE A 58 -13.81 20.32 -10.52
CA ILE A 58 -12.59 20.05 -9.76
C ILE A 58 -11.46 19.90 -10.77
N ALA A 59 -10.36 20.60 -10.54
CA ALA A 59 -9.09 20.36 -11.20
C ALA A 59 -8.06 20.00 -10.14
N TYR A 60 -7.30 18.92 -10.30
CA TYR A 60 -6.29 18.49 -9.33
C TYR A 60 -5.01 18.04 -10.01
N ALA A 61 -3.88 18.35 -9.39
CA ALA A 61 -2.56 17.93 -9.86
C ALA A 61 -2.35 16.44 -9.56
N CYS A 62 -1.98 15.66 -10.57
CA CYS A 62 -1.77 14.23 -10.43
C CYS A 62 -0.33 13.93 -10.00
N ALA A 63 -0.16 13.25 -8.87
CA ALA A 63 1.15 12.81 -8.40
C ALA A 63 1.76 11.66 -9.23
N TYR A 64 0.94 10.94 -10.02
CA TYR A 64 1.41 9.79 -10.79
C TYR A 64 1.88 10.15 -12.20
N CYS A 65 1.06 10.86 -12.99
CA CYS A 65 1.42 11.23 -14.37
C CYS A 65 1.92 12.68 -14.51
N GLY A 66 1.88 13.48 -13.44
CA GLY A 66 2.32 14.88 -13.45
C GLY A 66 1.34 15.88 -14.08
N GLU A 67 0.29 15.40 -14.75
CA GLU A 67 -0.71 16.24 -15.41
C GLU A 67 -1.82 16.73 -14.47
N THR A 68 -2.60 17.72 -14.90
CA THR A 68 -3.81 18.16 -14.18
C THR A 68 -5.04 17.42 -14.71
N HIS A 69 -5.80 16.79 -13.81
CA HIS A 69 -7.02 16.08 -14.14
C HIS A 69 -8.27 16.89 -13.77
N TYR A 70 -9.36 16.66 -14.50
CA TYR A 70 -10.60 17.43 -14.38
C TYR A 70 -11.79 16.50 -14.13
N LEU A 71 -12.61 16.86 -13.13
CA LEU A 71 -13.83 16.15 -12.78
C LEU A 71 -14.99 17.12 -12.62
N ARG A 72 -16.18 16.72 -13.05
CA ARG A 72 -17.42 17.44 -12.77
C ARG A 72 -18.28 16.60 -11.84
N LEU A 73 -18.52 17.12 -10.64
CA LEU A 73 -19.24 16.44 -9.58
C LEU A 73 -20.47 17.23 -9.18
N ASN A 74 -21.53 16.52 -8.80
CA ASN A 74 -22.67 17.13 -8.15
C ASN A 74 -22.42 17.25 -6.63
N HIS A 75 -23.26 18.02 -5.94
CA HIS A 75 -23.21 18.16 -4.49
C HIS A 75 -23.18 16.81 -3.74
N HIS A 76 -24.00 15.84 -4.16
CA HIS A 76 -24.08 14.54 -3.48
C HIS A 76 -22.81 13.68 -3.64
N ALA A 77 -22.02 13.88 -4.68
CA ALA A 77 -20.75 13.18 -4.84
C ALA A 77 -19.67 13.68 -3.87
N ILE A 78 -19.73 14.95 -3.46
CA ILE A 78 -18.74 15.57 -2.56
C ILE A 78 -19.20 15.52 -1.10
N TRP A 79 -20.46 15.84 -0.83
CA TRP A 79 -21.05 15.88 0.52
C TRP A 79 -22.03 14.72 0.77
N GLY A 80 -21.87 13.63 0.02
CA GLY A 80 -22.64 12.40 0.19
C GLY A 80 -22.20 11.58 1.39
N LYS A 81 -22.49 10.27 1.32
CA LYS A 81 -22.14 9.32 2.39
C LYS A 81 -20.85 8.55 2.12
N GLU A 82 -20.37 8.55 0.89
CA GLU A 82 -19.20 7.77 0.45
C GLU A 82 -18.03 8.68 0.09
N ALA A 83 -16.82 8.12 0.16
CA ALA A 83 -15.62 8.77 -0.36
C ALA A 83 -15.49 8.46 -1.86
N LEU A 84 -15.29 9.49 -2.66
CA LEU A 84 -15.04 9.38 -4.09
C LEU A 84 -13.51 9.39 -4.34
N PRO A 85 -12.96 8.42 -5.07
CA PRO A 85 -11.56 8.45 -5.48
C PRO A 85 -11.28 9.53 -6.53
N LEU A 86 -10.14 10.17 -6.40
CA LEU A 86 -9.54 11.04 -7.41
C LEU A 86 -8.52 10.19 -8.18
N SER A 87 -8.94 9.61 -9.30
CA SER A 87 -8.15 8.61 -10.02
C SER A 87 -7.36 9.19 -11.18
N CYS A 88 -6.11 8.75 -11.33
CA CYS A 88 -5.33 8.99 -12.53
C CYS A 88 -5.79 8.04 -13.65
N PRO A 89 -6.28 8.54 -14.80
CA PRO A 89 -6.71 7.68 -15.91
C PRO A 89 -5.56 6.88 -16.53
N ASP A 90 -4.33 7.42 -16.51
CA ASP A 90 -3.17 6.79 -17.14
C ASP A 90 -2.65 5.59 -16.34
N VAL A 91 -2.74 5.68 -15.01
CA VAL A 91 -2.21 4.66 -14.08
C VAL A 91 -3.31 3.76 -13.51
N GLY A 92 -4.57 4.23 -13.50
CA GLY A 92 -5.68 3.51 -12.87
C GLY A 92 -5.67 3.54 -11.34
N ALA A 93 -4.79 4.35 -10.72
CA ALA A 93 -4.64 4.47 -9.27
C ALA A 93 -5.21 5.79 -8.71
N SER A 94 -5.55 5.80 -7.42
CA SER A 94 -6.16 6.98 -6.75
C SER A 94 -5.11 7.88 -6.11
N VAL A 95 -4.95 9.11 -6.63
CA VAL A 95 -4.06 10.13 -6.05
C VAL A 95 -4.61 10.71 -4.74
N GLY A 96 -5.92 10.57 -4.52
CA GLY A 96 -6.60 11.10 -3.34
C GLY A 96 -8.07 10.71 -3.27
N TYR A 97 -8.78 11.25 -2.29
CA TYR A 97 -10.19 11.01 -2.04
C TYR A 97 -10.90 12.29 -1.61
N ILE A 98 -12.19 12.39 -1.93
CA ILE A 98 -13.08 13.49 -1.49
C ILE A 98 -14.38 12.93 -0.91
N GLY A 99 -14.82 13.43 0.24
CA GLY A 99 -16.05 12.94 0.87
C GLY A 99 -16.12 13.19 2.38
N PRO A 100 -16.97 12.45 3.12
CA PRO A 100 -17.00 12.52 4.59
C PRO A 100 -15.66 12.16 5.21
N LYS A 101 -15.25 12.89 6.26
CA LYS A 101 -13.94 12.74 6.92
C LYS A 101 -13.62 11.28 7.24
N GLN A 102 -14.54 10.57 7.91
CA GLN A 102 -14.33 9.16 8.29
C GLN A 102 -14.08 8.26 7.09
N LYS A 103 -14.84 8.44 6.00
CA LYS A 103 -14.72 7.63 4.78
C LYS A 103 -13.44 7.93 4.02
N VAL A 104 -13.06 9.21 3.94
CA VAL A 104 -11.81 9.64 3.31
C VAL A 104 -10.61 9.09 4.08
N THR A 105 -10.59 9.26 5.41
CA THR A 105 -9.52 8.72 6.25
C THR A 105 -9.42 7.20 6.15
N HIS A 106 -10.56 6.49 6.13
CA HIS A 106 -10.58 5.04 5.91
C HIS A 106 -9.98 4.69 4.54
N ALA A 107 -10.45 5.30 3.45
CA ALA A 107 -9.94 5.03 2.10
C ALA A 107 -8.44 5.31 1.95
N CYS A 108 -7.91 6.35 2.60
CA CYS A 108 -6.48 6.61 2.65
C CYS A 108 -5.72 5.49 3.36
N ARG A 109 -6.22 5.01 4.52
CA ARG A 109 -5.63 3.88 5.24
C ARG A 109 -5.63 2.63 4.38
N GLU A 110 -6.77 2.27 3.78
CA GLU A 110 -6.86 1.11 2.87
C GLU A 110 -5.81 1.15 1.75
N ARG A 111 -5.57 2.35 1.20
CA ARG A 111 -4.58 2.54 0.13
C ARG A 111 -3.14 2.38 0.62
N GLU A 112 -2.87 2.76 1.86
CA GLU A 112 -1.55 2.70 2.49
C GLU A 112 -1.26 1.38 3.16
N LYS A 113 -2.26 0.48 3.24
CA LYS A 113 -2.10 -0.81 3.87
C LYS A 113 -0.92 -1.55 3.29
N SER A 114 -0.09 -2.05 4.19
CA SER A 114 1.02 -2.90 3.82
C SER A 114 0.52 -4.27 3.37
N ILE A 115 1.37 -5.03 2.67
CA ILE A 115 1.03 -6.42 2.32
C ILE A 115 0.78 -7.22 3.60
N GLY A 116 1.54 -6.95 4.67
CA GLY A 116 1.28 -7.54 5.96
C GLY A 116 -0.13 -7.22 6.46
N GLU A 117 -0.51 -5.95 6.54
CA GLU A 117 -1.84 -5.55 7.02
C GLU A 117 -2.99 -6.15 6.19
N LEU A 118 -2.79 -6.34 4.89
CA LEU A 118 -3.77 -7.05 4.05
C LEU A 118 -3.82 -8.54 4.36
N ALA A 119 -2.68 -9.19 4.60
CA ALA A 119 -2.63 -10.59 5.00
C ALA A 119 -3.36 -10.83 6.33
N LEU A 120 -3.27 -9.86 7.26
CA LEU A 120 -4.01 -9.89 8.53
C LEU A 120 -5.53 -9.94 8.32
N GLU A 121 -6.04 -9.04 7.50
CA GLU A 121 -7.49 -8.92 7.29
C GLU A 121 -8.08 -10.10 6.52
N LEU A 122 -7.26 -10.74 5.70
CA LEU A 122 -7.62 -11.97 4.99
C LEU A 122 -7.56 -13.21 5.88
N GLY A 123 -7.11 -13.07 7.14
CA GLY A 123 -7.10 -14.15 8.14
C GLY A 123 -5.87 -15.04 8.11
N TYR A 124 -4.79 -14.63 7.44
CA TYR A 124 -3.58 -15.46 7.33
C TYR A 124 -2.77 -15.55 8.65
N GLU A 125 -3.07 -14.75 9.68
CA GLU A 125 -2.36 -14.83 10.98
C GLU A 125 -2.40 -16.22 11.60
N GLU A 126 -3.51 -16.93 11.48
CA GLU A 126 -3.66 -18.25 12.11
C GLU A 126 -2.83 -19.33 11.41
N GLU A 127 -2.35 -19.05 10.19
CA GLU A 127 -1.57 -19.97 9.36
C GLU A 127 -0.06 -19.78 9.51
N PHE A 128 0.41 -18.65 10.08
CA PHE A 128 1.83 -18.36 10.24
C PHE A 128 2.38 -18.81 11.59
N GLU A 129 3.56 -19.41 11.59
CA GLU A 129 4.26 -19.79 12.83
C GLU A 129 4.60 -18.56 13.68
N ASN A 130 4.90 -17.44 13.03
CA ASN A 130 5.14 -16.16 13.67
C ASN A 130 4.57 -15.01 12.82
N PRO A 131 3.30 -14.63 13.05
CA PRO A 131 2.65 -13.57 12.27
C PRO A 131 3.43 -12.27 12.31
N GLU A 132 3.92 -11.83 13.47
CA GLU A 132 4.64 -10.56 13.60
C GLU A 132 5.91 -10.53 12.72
N ALA A 133 6.69 -11.62 12.71
CA ALA A 133 7.88 -11.73 11.87
C ALA A 133 7.52 -11.81 10.37
N MET A 134 6.48 -12.57 10.01
CA MET A 134 5.98 -12.67 8.63
C MET A 134 5.57 -11.32 8.06
N LEU A 135 4.77 -10.55 8.80
CA LEU A 135 4.31 -9.23 8.36
C LEU A 135 5.47 -8.28 8.10
N LYS A 136 6.47 -8.27 8.99
CA LYS A 136 7.68 -7.45 8.81
C LYS A 136 8.43 -7.84 7.54
N VAL A 137 8.56 -9.13 7.27
CA VAL A 137 9.21 -9.63 6.04
C VAL A 137 8.42 -9.19 4.80
N LEU A 138 7.09 -9.30 4.80
CA LEU A 138 6.24 -8.87 3.68
C LEU A 138 6.33 -7.37 3.43
N ASP A 139 6.31 -6.56 4.48
CA ASP A 139 6.42 -5.11 4.40
C ASP A 139 7.79 -4.69 3.87
N TYR A 140 8.84 -5.38 4.29
CA TYR A 140 10.20 -5.15 3.81
C TYR A 140 10.36 -5.53 2.32
N LEU A 141 9.83 -6.68 1.90
CA LEU A 141 9.83 -7.10 0.51
C LEU A 141 9.09 -6.10 -0.39
N HIS A 142 7.95 -5.59 0.07
CA HIS A 142 7.21 -4.56 -0.64
C HIS A 142 8.03 -3.26 -0.79
N CYS A 143 8.81 -2.88 0.24
CA CYS A 143 9.71 -1.74 0.16
C CYS A 143 10.82 -1.94 -0.90
N LEU A 144 11.49 -3.10 -0.91
CA LEU A 144 12.52 -3.43 -1.89
C LEU A 144 11.95 -3.42 -3.33
N ALA A 145 10.77 -4.01 -3.53
CA ALA A 145 10.09 -4.01 -4.83
C ALA A 145 9.80 -2.60 -5.33
N ARG A 146 9.30 -1.71 -4.47
CA ARG A 146 9.03 -0.30 -4.81
C ARG A 146 10.28 0.50 -5.13
N GLN A 147 11.40 0.19 -4.50
CA GLN A 147 12.69 0.84 -4.75
C GLN A 147 13.40 0.29 -6.01
N GLY A 148 12.96 -0.86 -6.52
CA GLY A 148 13.59 -1.54 -7.65
C GLY A 148 14.78 -2.41 -7.24
N ASP A 149 14.89 -2.75 -5.96
CA ASP A 149 15.98 -3.52 -5.36
C ASP A 149 15.61 -5.00 -5.13
N LEU A 150 14.49 -5.44 -5.73
CA LEU A 150 14.04 -6.82 -5.77
C LEU A 150 13.97 -7.30 -7.23
N GLY A 151 14.66 -8.38 -7.57
CA GLY A 151 14.63 -8.92 -8.93
C GLY A 151 15.46 -10.20 -9.11
N CYS A 152 15.78 -10.51 -10.35
CA CYS A 152 16.62 -11.64 -10.73
C CYS A 152 17.72 -11.21 -11.71
N ALA A 153 18.87 -11.87 -11.63
CA ALA A 153 20.02 -11.65 -12.51
C ALA A 153 19.69 -11.89 -14.01
N CYS A 154 18.66 -12.69 -14.34
CA CYS A 154 18.18 -12.86 -15.71
C CYS A 154 17.52 -11.60 -16.33
N GLY A 155 17.34 -10.55 -15.54
CA GLY A 155 16.69 -9.30 -15.95
C GLY A 155 15.20 -9.22 -15.61
N ASN A 156 14.60 -10.30 -15.09
CA ASN A 156 13.22 -10.22 -14.59
C ASN A 156 13.17 -9.45 -13.26
N ARG A 157 12.34 -8.40 -13.20
CA ARG A 157 12.08 -7.58 -12.01
C ARG A 157 10.72 -7.84 -11.37
N GLN A 158 9.91 -8.70 -11.97
CA GLN A 158 8.60 -9.09 -11.48
C GLN A 158 8.67 -10.54 -11.03
N LEU A 159 9.00 -10.74 -9.76
CA LEU A 159 8.99 -12.05 -9.13
C LEU A 159 7.59 -12.35 -8.61
N THR A 160 7.14 -13.59 -8.75
CA THR A 160 5.95 -14.10 -8.07
C THR A 160 6.35 -14.65 -6.71
N PHE A 161 5.40 -14.85 -5.80
CA PHE A 161 5.71 -15.38 -4.47
C PHE A 161 4.59 -16.27 -3.92
N GLU A 162 4.98 -17.16 -3.01
CA GLU A 162 4.10 -18.02 -2.24
C GLU A 162 4.36 -17.82 -0.74
N LEU A 163 3.29 -17.83 0.05
CA LEU A 163 3.34 -17.70 1.51
C LEU A 163 3.17 -19.09 2.13
N LEU A 164 4.13 -19.47 2.96
CA LEU A 164 4.12 -20.69 3.76
C LEU A 164 4.12 -20.32 5.25
N PRO A 165 3.71 -21.23 6.15
CA PRO A 165 3.63 -20.94 7.59
C PRO A 165 4.91 -20.35 8.20
N ASP A 166 6.08 -20.80 7.74
CA ASP A 166 7.40 -20.45 8.29
C ASP A 166 8.23 -19.53 7.38
N ARG A 167 7.81 -19.28 6.13
CA ARG A 167 8.64 -18.61 5.12
C ARG A 167 7.86 -18.04 3.92
N VAL A 168 8.53 -17.17 3.18
CA VAL A 168 8.12 -16.68 1.86
C VAL A 168 9.05 -17.27 0.81
N GLU A 169 8.48 -17.80 -0.27
CA GLU A 169 9.22 -18.30 -1.43
C GLU A 169 8.97 -17.37 -2.63
N LEU A 170 10.04 -16.80 -3.18
CA LEU A 170 10.06 -15.94 -4.35
C LEU A 170 10.42 -16.77 -5.58
N TYR A 171 9.71 -16.58 -6.69
CA TYR A 171 9.92 -17.32 -7.94
C TYR A 171 10.18 -16.39 -9.11
N CYS A 172 11.20 -16.72 -9.90
CA CYS A 172 11.43 -16.11 -11.20
C CYS A 172 10.90 -17.01 -12.32
N GLU A 173 9.77 -16.64 -12.91
CA GLU A 173 9.16 -17.42 -14.00
C GLU A 173 9.97 -17.45 -15.30
N CYS A 174 10.98 -16.58 -15.45
CA CYS A 174 11.82 -16.53 -16.64
C CYS A 174 12.98 -17.54 -16.63
N CYS A 175 13.51 -17.87 -15.45
CA CYS A 175 14.71 -18.69 -15.31
C CYS A 175 14.65 -19.69 -14.14
N GLU A 176 13.45 -19.91 -13.61
CA GLU A 176 13.17 -20.87 -12.53
C GLU A 176 13.97 -20.65 -11.24
N ALA A 177 14.54 -19.46 -11.06
CA ALA A 177 15.24 -19.11 -9.83
C ALA A 177 14.26 -19.01 -8.66
N VAL A 178 14.69 -19.48 -7.48
CA VAL A 178 13.88 -19.50 -6.26
C VAL A 178 14.64 -18.80 -5.14
N GLY A 179 14.00 -17.86 -4.44
CA GLY A 179 14.52 -17.24 -3.22
C GLY A 179 13.68 -17.64 -2.03
N VAL A 180 14.30 -18.12 -0.95
CA VAL A 180 13.60 -18.53 0.28
C VAL A 180 13.95 -17.57 1.41
N ILE A 181 12.92 -17.02 2.05
CA ILE A 181 13.03 -16.10 3.18
C ILE A 181 12.23 -16.63 4.34
N TYR A 182 12.90 -17.12 5.37
CA TYR A 182 12.27 -17.53 6.62
C TYR A 182 11.70 -16.32 7.36
N ALA A 183 10.57 -16.52 8.02
CA ALA A 183 9.87 -15.51 8.80
C ALA A 183 9.20 -16.11 10.06
N ASP A 184 9.75 -17.21 10.58
CA ASP A 184 9.32 -17.93 11.77
C ASP A 184 9.87 -17.33 13.08
N SER A 185 10.84 -16.42 13.01
CA SER A 185 11.41 -15.76 14.18
C SER A 185 11.67 -14.25 14.01
N PRO A 186 11.72 -13.47 15.10
CA PRO A 186 12.11 -12.06 15.04
C PRO A 186 13.54 -11.87 14.50
N ASP A 187 14.45 -12.80 14.79
CA ASP A 187 15.82 -12.76 14.25
C ASP A 187 15.85 -12.93 12.73
N ASN A 188 14.92 -13.72 12.18
CA ASN A 188 14.75 -13.86 10.73
C ASN A 188 14.31 -12.55 10.07
N ALA A 189 13.38 -11.82 10.69
CA ALA A 189 12.98 -10.49 10.25
C ALA A 189 14.15 -9.49 10.34
N HIS A 190 14.92 -9.50 11.44
CA HIS A 190 16.08 -8.61 11.57
C HIS A 190 17.22 -8.93 10.60
N GLN A 191 17.37 -10.18 10.16
CA GLN A 191 18.33 -10.53 9.11
C GLN A 191 17.92 -9.94 7.77
N ILE A 192 16.63 -10.03 7.40
CA ILE A 192 16.16 -9.50 6.11
C ILE A 192 16.29 -7.98 6.06
N GLU A 193 15.96 -7.28 7.16
CA GLU A 193 16.02 -5.81 7.25
C GLU A 193 17.42 -5.21 6.97
N ARG A 194 18.48 -6.02 7.12
CA ARG A 194 19.87 -5.64 6.85
C ARG A 194 20.27 -5.78 5.38
N ILE A 195 19.41 -6.35 4.54
CA ILE A 195 19.68 -6.68 3.14
C ILE A 195 19.06 -5.64 2.22
N ASN A 196 19.86 -4.66 1.79
CA ASN A 196 19.38 -3.54 0.97
C ASN A 196 18.89 -3.93 -0.44
N SER A 197 19.18 -5.14 -0.93
CA SER A 197 18.76 -5.61 -2.25
C SER A 197 18.76 -7.13 -2.34
N ILE A 198 17.77 -7.70 -3.03
CA ILE A 198 17.62 -9.15 -3.25
C ILE A 198 17.57 -9.41 -4.75
N TYR A 199 18.60 -10.07 -5.27
CA TYR A 199 18.68 -10.48 -6.66
C TYR A 199 18.89 -12.00 -6.74
N LEU A 200 17.88 -12.71 -7.26
CA LEU A 200 17.97 -14.16 -7.45
C LEU A 200 18.97 -14.51 -8.55
N GLU A 201 19.65 -15.63 -8.39
CA GLU A 201 20.56 -16.18 -9.40
C GLU A 201 19.85 -17.22 -10.26
N GLU A 202 20.10 -17.19 -11.57
CA GLU A 202 19.45 -18.05 -12.56
C GLU A 202 19.54 -19.54 -12.22
N ASN A 203 18.41 -20.25 -12.31
CA ASN A 203 18.28 -21.68 -12.06
C ASN A 203 18.84 -22.15 -10.70
N LYS A 204 18.82 -21.28 -9.68
CA LYS A 204 19.27 -21.61 -8.32
C LYS A 204 18.17 -21.37 -7.30
N THR A 205 18.18 -22.19 -6.26
CA THR A 205 17.46 -21.92 -5.01
C THR A 205 18.42 -21.25 -4.04
N TRP A 206 18.05 -20.06 -3.56
CA TRP A 206 18.86 -19.26 -2.67
C TRP A 206 18.17 -19.04 -1.33
N LEU A 207 18.86 -19.38 -0.24
CA LEU A 207 18.41 -19.06 1.11
C LEU A 207 18.88 -17.65 1.45
N ILE A 208 17.95 -16.71 1.51
CA ILE A 208 18.25 -15.28 1.66
C ILE A 208 18.57 -14.93 3.13
N ASN A 209 17.90 -15.58 4.08
CA ASN A 209 18.25 -15.55 5.49
C ASN A 209 18.36 -16.97 6.05
N SER A 210 19.01 -17.11 7.19
CA SER A 210 19.18 -18.43 7.83
C SER A 210 18.06 -18.66 8.85
N PRO A 211 17.40 -19.84 8.84
CA PRO A 211 16.45 -20.19 9.88
C PRO A 211 17.24 -20.39 11.19
N LEU A 212 17.18 -19.40 12.08
CA LEU A 212 17.72 -19.55 13.43
C LEU A 212 16.63 -20.23 14.25
N ARG A 213 16.53 -21.57 14.16
CA ARG A 213 15.69 -22.33 15.07
C ARG A 213 16.20 -22.10 16.50
N GLY A 214 15.54 -21.21 17.24
CA GLY A 214 15.69 -21.11 18.68
C GLY A 214 15.37 -22.46 19.32
N GLN A 215 16.27 -22.94 20.18
CA GLN A 215 16.11 -24.18 20.94
C GLN A 215 14.84 -24.16 21.81
N HIS A 216 13.84 -24.97 21.46
CA HIS A 216 12.90 -25.75 22.30
C HIS A 216 11.83 -26.27 21.32
N VAL A 217 11.54 -27.57 21.16
CA VAL A 217 11.19 -28.56 22.17
C VAL A 217 11.50 -29.97 21.65
N SER A 218 12.20 -30.74 22.46
CA SER A 218 12.16 -32.19 22.45
C SER A 218 10.71 -32.67 22.59
N ARG A 219 10.17 -33.31 21.56
CA ARG A 219 9.20 -34.39 21.74
C ARG A 219 9.59 -35.53 20.81
N THR A 220 10.27 -36.48 21.43
CA THR A 220 10.30 -37.90 21.12
C THR A 220 9.15 -38.35 20.22
N ILE A 221 9.49 -38.80 19.02
CA ILE A 221 8.93 -40.06 18.49
C ILE A 221 10.14 -40.96 18.27
N GLU A 222 10.53 -41.63 19.36
CA GLU A 222 11.32 -42.85 19.29
C GLU A 222 10.52 -43.91 18.52
N GLU A 223 11.16 -44.43 17.48
CA GLU A 223 11.19 -45.87 17.19
C GLU A 223 9.92 -46.56 16.65
N GLU A 224 9.56 -46.28 15.40
CA GLU A 224 8.95 -47.26 14.49
C GLU A 224 10.01 -48.06 13.69
N LYS A 225 11.09 -48.50 14.34
CA LYS A 225 12.02 -49.49 13.76
C LYS A 225 12.48 -50.52 14.79
N LYS A 226 11.54 -51.33 15.28
CA LYS A 226 11.82 -52.66 15.82
C LYS A 226 11.09 -53.74 15.03
N TRP A 227 11.51 -53.93 13.78
CA TRP A 227 11.44 -55.23 13.11
C TRP A 227 12.57 -55.34 12.08
N ARG A 228 13.76 -55.72 12.57
CA ARG A 228 14.70 -56.65 11.94
C ARG A 228 15.95 -56.82 12.78
#